data_AF-A0A0B0DHJ4-F1
#
_entry.id   AF-A0A0B0DHJ4-F1
#
_cell.length_a   1.000
_cell.length_b   1.000
_cell.length_c   1.000
_cell.angle_alpha   90.00
_cell.angle_beta   90.00
_cell.angle_gamma   90.00
#
_symmetry.space_group_name_H-M   'P 1'
#
loop_
_entity.id
_entity.type
_entity.pdbx_description
1 polymer ?
#
loop_
_entity_poly.entity_id
_entity_poly.type
_entity_poly.pdbx_seq_one_letter_code
_entity_poly.pdbx_strand_id
1 'polypeptide(L)'
;MSEHPGRPIAELISTVEAGVPADRLREIVAAIVVRPHSGARQLGQLHVDPGLLTSADNAMPTLLQRIIAALLEAGATSVRLPRCTGCGLERMLPERLDGHRVCSKCKKRAGTRAITCHCCRRERQLASFVGDADYCGACWRDMYGQASAIFVAAAHGLIPSLDPAVLGGSSPSFPPRPGAGCAWPWTSPTTERIGSQPLPGGRPSSVSSMISWPARRPSCRRRAAGTAGSTGR
;
A
#
# COMPACT_ATOMS: atom_id res chain seq x y z
N MET A 1 -30.61 -9.94 31.52
CA MET A 1 -29.69 -8.96 30.92
C MET A 1 -28.41 -9.69 30.60
N SER A 2 -28.18 -10.05 29.33
CA SER A 2 -26.94 -10.74 28.95
C SER A 2 -25.77 -9.78 29.14
N GLU A 3 -24.83 -10.14 30.00
CA GLU A 3 -23.63 -9.35 30.23
C GLU A 3 -22.78 -9.30 28.94
N HIS A 4 -22.37 -8.10 28.53
CA HIS A 4 -21.64 -7.93 27.27
C HIS A 4 -20.23 -8.51 27.40
N PRO A 5 -19.73 -9.33 26.44
CA PRO A 5 -18.43 -10.01 26.56
C PRO A 5 -17.22 -9.06 26.63
N GLY A 6 -17.40 -7.80 26.24
CA GLY A 6 -16.38 -6.75 26.39
C GLY A 6 -16.30 -6.12 27.78
N ARG A 7 -17.29 -6.33 28.65
CA ARG A 7 -17.38 -5.62 29.94
C ARG A 7 -16.17 -5.88 30.86
N PRO A 8 -15.71 -7.12 31.10
CA PRO A 8 -14.57 -7.35 31.98
C PRO A 8 -13.26 -6.74 31.46
N ILE A 9 -13.11 -6.69 30.12
CA ILE A 9 -11.96 -6.04 29.49
C ILE A 9 -12.01 -4.53 29.73
N ALA A 10 -13.19 -3.93 29.60
CA ALA A 10 -13.38 -2.51 29.85
C ALA A 10 -13.05 -2.14 31.31
N GLU A 11 -13.50 -2.95 32.26
CA GLU A 11 -13.19 -2.79 33.68
C GLU A 11 -11.68 -2.87 33.94
N LEU A 12 -10.99 -3.87 33.37
CA LEU A 12 -9.53 -3.98 33.50
C LEU A 12 -8.81 -2.76 32.91
N ILE A 13 -9.19 -2.33 31.70
CA ILE A 13 -8.55 -1.15 31.07
C ILE A 13 -8.80 0.12 31.90
N SER A 14 -9.96 0.28 32.53
CA SER A 14 -10.25 1.44 33.38
C SER A 14 -9.34 1.56 34.62
N THR A 15 -8.68 0.48 35.03
CA THR A 15 -7.66 0.51 36.10
C THR A 15 -6.34 1.13 35.64
N VAL A 16 -6.09 1.15 34.32
CA VAL A 16 -4.85 1.65 33.70
C VAL A 16 -5.08 3.01 33.04
N GLU A 17 -6.23 3.22 32.42
CA GLU A 17 -6.58 4.44 31.69
C GLU A 17 -7.59 5.28 32.47
N ALA A 18 -7.15 6.45 32.93
CA ALA A 18 -8.00 7.42 33.63
C ALA A 18 -8.51 8.56 32.73
N GLY A 19 -7.95 8.74 31.53
CA GLY A 19 -8.29 9.86 30.65
C GLY A 19 -9.64 9.72 29.93
N VAL A 20 -10.20 8.50 29.87
CA VAL A 20 -11.48 8.22 29.20
C VAL A 20 -12.53 7.82 30.25
N PRO A 21 -13.73 8.46 30.25
CA PRO A 21 -14.81 8.08 31.16
C PRO A 21 -15.19 6.61 31.03
N ALA A 22 -15.49 5.95 32.15
CA ALA A 22 -15.77 4.50 32.19
C ALA A 22 -16.94 4.08 31.29
N ASP A 23 -17.97 4.92 31.16
CA ASP A 23 -19.11 4.67 30.26
C ASP A 23 -18.66 4.64 28.79
N ARG A 24 -17.86 5.64 28.40
CA ARG A 24 -17.34 5.74 27.04
C ARG A 24 -16.38 4.60 26.71
N LEU A 25 -15.55 4.21 27.66
CA LEU A 25 -14.65 3.06 27.54
C LEU A 25 -15.46 1.77 27.32
N ARG A 26 -16.52 1.55 28.11
CA ARG A 26 -17.43 0.40 27.95
C ARG A 26 -18.10 0.39 26.58
N GLU A 27 -18.59 1.52 26.07
CA GLU A 27 -19.15 1.63 24.72
C GLU A 27 -18.15 1.23 23.62
N ILE A 28 -16.94 1.78 23.68
CA ILE A 28 -15.87 1.52 22.70
C ILE A 28 -15.51 0.03 22.69
N VAL A 29 -15.27 -0.54 23.87
CA VAL A 29 -14.93 -1.97 23.99
C VAL A 29 -16.09 -2.84 23.55
N ALA A 30 -17.34 -2.46 23.86
CA ALA A 30 -18.50 -3.23 23.47
C ALA A 30 -18.70 -3.29 21.95
N ALA A 31 -18.47 -2.17 21.25
CA ALA A 31 -18.55 -2.10 19.79
C ALA A 31 -17.49 -2.98 19.09
N ILE A 32 -16.33 -3.21 19.73
CA ILE A 32 -15.21 -3.96 19.15
C ILE A 32 -15.26 -5.44 19.54
N VAL A 33 -15.57 -5.75 20.80
CA VAL A 33 -15.62 -7.11 21.35
C VAL A 33 -17.04 -7.64 21.25
N VAL A 34 -17.40 -8.11 20.05
CA VAL A 34 -18.74 -8.64 19.76
C VAL A 34 -18.84 -10.14 20.04
N ARG A 35 -17.71 -10.88 19.96
CA ARG A 35 -17.69 -12.35 20.11
C ARG A 35 -17.18 -12.76 21.50
N PRO A 36 -17.94 -13.56 22.28
CA PRO A 36 -17.56 -13.98 23.63
C PRO A 36 -16.19 -14.67 23.72
N HIS A 37 -15.91 -15.62 22.84
CA HIS A 37 -14.63 -16.34 22.82
C HIS A 37 -13.44 -15.41 22.58
N SER A 38 -13.59 -14.41 21.68
CA SER A 38 -12.55 -13.42 21.42
C SER A 38 -12.30 -12.55 22.65
N GLY A 39 -13.35 -12.17 23.38
CA GLY A 39 -13.27 -11.42 24.63
C GLY A 39 -12.53 -12.21 25.73
N ALA A 40 -13.00 -13.43 26.02
CA ALA A 40 -12.40 -14.29 27.05
C ALA A 40 -10.90 -14.54 26.81
N ARG A 41 -10.52 -14.79 25.54
CA ARG A 41 -9.10 -14.97 25.19
C ARG A 41 -8.26 -13.71 25.47
N GLN A 42 -8.75 -12.51 25.15
CA GLN A 42 -8.00 -11.28 25.42
C GLN A 42 -7.94 -10.97 26.91
N LEU A 43 -9.04 -11.20 27.63
CA LEU A 43 -9.09 -11.01 29.08
C LEU A 43 -8.06 -11.90 29.78
N GLY A 44 -7.98 -13.18 29.40
CA GLY A 44 -6.95 -14.09 29.93
C GLY A 44 -5.52 -13.60 29.67
N GLN A 45 -5.24 -13.04 28.48
CA GLN A 45 -3.92 -12.47 28.19
C GLN A 45 -3.62 -11.22 29.04
N LEU A 46 -4.61 -10.35 29.24
CA LEU A 46 -4.45 -9.15 30.08
C LEU A 46 -4.30 -9.47 31.57
N HIS A 47 -4.90 -10.55 32.05
CA HIS A 47 -4.67 -11.02 33.43
C HIS A 47 -3.25 -11.55 33.64
N VAL A 48 -2.68 -12.21 32.63
CA VAL A 48 -1.28 -12.68 32.67
C VAL A 48 -0.31 -11.51 32.58
N ASP A 49 -0.59 -10.55 31.71
CA ASP A 49 0.27 -9.39 31.50
C ASP A 49 -0.55 -8.12 31.20
N PRO A 50 -0.88 -7.31 32.23
CA PRO A 50 -1.49 -6.00 32.05
C PRO A 50 -0.56 -4.99 31.37
N GLY A 51 0.76 -5.20 31.47
CA GLY A 51 1.80 -4.36 30.86
C GLY A 51 1.73 -4.34 29.34
N LEU A 52 1.01 -5.30 28.71
CA LEU A 52 0.68 -5.25 27.30
C LEU A 52 0.02 -3.93 26.89
N LEU A 53 -0.79 -3.30 27.76
CA LEU A 53 -1.52 -2.07 27.42
C LEU A 53 -0.62 -0.82 27.32
N THR A 54 0.57 -0.85 27.92
CA THR A 54 1.44 0.34 28.10
C THR A 54 2.86 0.15 27.56
N SER A 55 3.38 -1.08 27.49
CA SER A 55 4.76 -1.39 27.09
C SER A 55 5.09 -1.10 25.62
N ALA A 56 4.07 -0.91 24.77
CA ALA A 56 4.21 -0.82 23.33
C ALA A 56 4.91 -2.04 22.68
N ASP A 57 4.81 -3.22 23.31
CA ASP A 57 5.38 -4.47 22.80
C ASP A 57 4.71 -4.93 21.49
N ASN A 58 5.52 -5.37 20.54
CA ASN A 58 5.08 -5.92 19.26
C ASN A 58 4.31 -7.25 19.39
N ALA A 59 4.29 -7.90 20.55
CA ALA A 59 3.50 -9.11 20.79
C ALA A 59 1.98 -8.85 20.86
N MET A 60 1.56 -7.59 21.04
CA MET A 60 0.16 -7.23 21.31
C MET A 60 -0.82 -7.82 20.27
N PRO A 61 -1.89 -8.52 20.69
CA PRO A 61 -2.95 -9.02 19.83
C PRO A 61 -3.68 -7.93 19.04
N THR A 62 -4.07 -8.22 17.79
CA THR A 62 -4.76 -7.26 16.90
C THR A 62 -6.06 -6.70 17.49
N LEU A 63 -6.79 -7.49 18.27
CA LEU A 63 -8.04 -7.04 18.91
C LEU A 63 -7.76 -5.95 19.96
N LEU A 64 -6.74 -6.12 20.79
CA LEU A 64 -6.31 -5.10 21.76
C LEU A 64 -5.76 -3.86 21.06
N GLN A 65 -5.02 -4.02 19.97
CA GLN A 65 -4.58 -2.88 19.16
C GLN A 65 -5.76 -2.05 18.64
N ARG A 66 -6.86 -2.69 18.22
CA ARG A 66 -8.07 -1.99 17.77
C ARG A 66 -8.75 -1.23 18.90
N ILE A 67 -8.83 -1.84 20.10
CA ILE A 67 -9.38 -1.18 21.29
C ILE A 67 -8.54 0.05 21.63
N ILE A 68 -7.22 -0.11 21.75
CA ILE A 68 -6.31 0.99 22.08
C ILE A 68 -6.36 2.09 21.03
N ALA A 69 -6.40 1.76 19.73
CA ALA A 69 -6.55 2.77 18.69
C ALA A 69 -7.81 3.62 18.87
N ALA A 70 -8.96 2.98 19.13
CA ALA A 70 -10.22 3.69 19.37
C ALA A 70 -10.21 4.49 20.69
N LEU A 71 -9.51 4.02 21.72
CA LEU A 71 -9.34 4.75 22.98
C LEU A 71 -8.45 5.99 22.79
N LEU A 72 -7.35 5.87 22.04
CA LEU A 72 -6.49 7.02 21.72
C LEU A 72 -7.24 8.09 20.93
N GLU A 73 -8.10 7.68 19.98
CA GLU A 73 -9.02 8.60 19.28
C GLU A 73 -10.03 9.25 20.23
N ALA A 74 -10.40 8.57 21.32
CA ALA A 74 -11.27 9.10 22.37
C ALA A 74 -10.54 9.91 23.46
N GLY A 75 -9.23 10.16 23.30
CA GLY A 75 -8.44 10.98 24.23
C GLY A 75 -7.72 10.21 25.33
N ALA A 76 -7.58 8.88 25.20
CA ALA A 76 -6.77 8.11 26.13
C ALA A 76 -5.29 8.54 26.12
N THR A 77 -4.63 8.44 27.27
CA THR A 77 -3.28 8.99 27.50
C THR A 77 -2.27 7.98 28.00
N SER A 78 -2.73 6.93 28.67
CA SER A 78 -1.88 5.95 29.37
C SER A 78 -1.61 4.71 28.51
N VAL A 79 -2.58 4.32 27.69
CA VAL A 79 -2.43 3.17 26.77
C VAL A 79 -1.55 3.51 25.56
N ARG A 80 -0.83 2.52 25.04
CA ARG A 80 0.08 2.68 23.89
C ARG A 80 -0.12 1.62 22.82
N LEU A 81 -0.04 2.03 21.55
CA LEU A 81 0.00 1.10 20.44
C LEU A 81 1.37 0.41 20.35
N PRO A 82 1.44 -0.81 19.81
CA PRO A 82 2.69 -1.54 19.71
C PRO A 82 3.67 -0.88 18.72
N ARG A 83 4.97 -0.97 19.00
CA ARG A 83 6.02 -0.49 18.10
C ARG A 83 6.28 -1.50 16.98
N CYS A 84 6.27 -1.03 15.75
CA CYS A 84 6.62 -1.85 14.59
C CYS A 84 8.09 -2.28 14.64
N THR A 85 8.40 -3.57 14.55
CA THR A 85 9.81 -4.05 14.53
C THR A 85 10.58 -3.57 13.29
N GLY A 86 9.89 -3.26 12.20
CA GLY A 86 10.53 -2.78 10.96
C GLY A 86 10.74 -1.27 10.86
N CYS A 87 9.98 -0.45 11.61
CA CYS A 87 10.13 1.02 11.52
C CYS A 87 10.12 1.75 12.87
N GLY A 88 9.99 1.07 14.00
CA GLY A 88 10.01 1.62 15.37
C GLY A 88 8.78 2.43 15.80
N LEU A 89 7.91 2.78 14.86
CA LEU A 89 6.75 3.64 15.12
C LEU A 89 5.62 2.88 15.84
N GLU A 90 5.00 3.53 16.82
CA GLU A 90 3.78 3.06 17.50
C GLU A 90 2.59 3.17 16.56
N ARG A 91 1.95 2.04 16.23
CA ARG A 91 0.80 1.97 15.30
C ARG A 91 0.17 0.59 15.33
N MET A 92 -0.95 0.43 14.63
CA MET A 92 -1.47 -0.90 14.34
C MET A 92 -0.48 -1.75 13.53
N LEU A 93 -0.27 -2.98 13.98
CA LEU A 93 0.56 -4.01 13.38
C LEU A 93 -0.30 -5.22 12.99
N PRO A 94 -1.07 -5.12 11.90
CA PRO A 94 -1.95 -6.20 11.45
C PRO A 94 -1.17 -7.36 10.81
N GLU A 95 0.04 -7.10 10.30
CA GLU A 95 0.82 -8.06 9.51
C GLU A 95 1.86 -8.80 10.35
N ARG A 96 2.32 -9.94 9.83
CA ARG A 96 3.48 -10.67 10.36
C ARG A 96 4.60 -10.77 9.33
N LEU A 97 5.84 -10.60 9.80
CA LEU A 97 7.07 -10.77 9.02
C LEU A 97 8.10 -11.46 9.93
N ASP A 98 8.61 -12.62 9.48
CA ASP A 98 9.62 -13.41 10.18
C ASP A 98 9.29 -13.67 11.66
N GLY A 99 8.04 -14.01 11.95
CA GLY A 99 7.54 -14.29 13.30
C GLY A 99 7.13 -13.06 14.12
N HIS A 100 7.56 -11.86 13.74
CA HIS A 100 7.24 -10.62 14.44
C HIS A 100 6.05 -9.88 13.81
N ARG A 101 5.36 -9.05 14.61
CA ARG A 101 4.32 -8.15 14.07
C ARG A 101 4.95 -6.93 13.43
N VAL A 102 4.43 -6.54 12.27
CA VAL A 102 4.87 -5.35 11.53
C VAL A 102 3.68 -4.56 10.99
N CYS A 103 3.89 -3.29 10.69
CA CYS A 103 2.88 -2.49 10.01
C CYS A 103 2.77 -2.88 8.53
N SER A 104 1.62 -2.65 7.91
CA SER A 104 1.38 -2.97 6.50
C SER A 104 2.39 -2.33 5.54
N LYS A 105 2.89 -1.13 5.87
CA LYS A 105 3.95 -0.46 5.09
C LYS A 105 5.27 -1.23 5.13
N CYS A 106 5.67 -1.74 6.29
CA CYS A 106 6.88 -2.55 6.43
C CYS A 106 6.72 -3.91 5.74
N LYS A 107 5.56 -4.55 5.88
CA LYS A 107 5.27 -5.81 5.17
C LYS A 107 5.34 -5.63 3.65
N LYS A 108 4.71 -4.57 3.12
CA LYS A 108 4.76 -4.24 1.69
C LYS A 108 6.19 -3.98 1.23
N ARG A 109 6.97 -3.21 2.00
CA ARG A 109 8.37 -2.92 1.69
C ARG A 109 9.20 -4.20 1.63
N ALA A 110 9.03 -5.12 2.56
CA ALA A 110 9.78 -6.38 2.60
C ALA A 110 9.44 -7.32 1.43
N GLY A 111 8.21 -7.26 0.90
CA GLY A 111 7.80 -8.04 -0.28
C GLY A 111 8.15 -7.40 -1.62
N THR A 112 8.67 -6.16 -1.61
CA THR A 112 9.00 -5.43 -2.84
C THR A 112 10.45 -5.71 -3.22
N ARG A 113 10.71 -5.94 -4.52
CA ARG A 113 12.08 -6.11 -5.01
C ARG A 113 12.76 -4.75 -5.18
N ALA A 114 14.07 -4.73 -4.95
CA ALA A 114 14.91 -3.63 -5.38
C ALA A 114 15.01 -3.61 -6.91
N ILE A 115 15.02 -2.41 -7.47
CA ILE A 115 15.12 -2.13 -8.90
C ILE A 115 16.07 -0.98 -9.15
N THR A 116 16.65 -0.95 -10.34
CA THR A 116 17.22 0.28 -10.90
C THR A 116 16.10 0.98 -11.67
N CYS A 117 15.59 2.09 -11.13
CA CYS A 117 14.46 2.78 -11.73
C CYS A 117 14.82 3.25 -13.14
N HIS A 118 14.00 2.91 -14.15
CA HIS A 118 14.22 3.33 -15.54
C HIS A 118 14.35 4.86 -15.67
N CYS A 119 13.46 5.59 -15.00
CA CYS A 119 13.44 7.05 -15.05
C CYS A 119 14.58 7.71 -14.24
N CYS A 120 14.60 7.59 -12.89
CA CYS A 120 15.62 8.30 -12.10
C CYS A 120 16.99 7.60 -12.01
N ARG A 121 17.16 6.41 -12.62
CA ARG A 121 18.39 5.59 -12.64
C ARG A 121 18.99 5.24 -11.26
N ARG A 122 18.26 5.45 -10.17
CA ARG A 122 18.68 5.11 -8.81
C ARG A 122 18.13 3.75 -8.38
N GLU A 123 18.86 3.09 -7.49
CA GLU A 123 18.36 1.92 -6.77
C GLU A 123 17.20 2.31 -5.85
N ARG A 124 16.06 1.68 -6.08
CA ARG A 124 14.78 1.99 -5.43
C ARG A 124 13.99 0.69 -5.24
N GLN A 125 12.87 0.79 -4.54
CA GLN A 125 11.89 -0.29 -4.48
C GLN A 125 10.92 -0.19 -5.66
N LEU A 126 10.58 -1.34 -6.27
CA LEU A 126 9.60 -1.42 -7.36
C LEU A 126 8.24 -0.88 -6.90
N ALA A 127 7.70 0.11 -7.59
CA ALA A 127 6.30 0.49 -7.37
C ALA A 127 5.41 -0.16 -8.43
N SER A 128 5.82 -0.05 -9.69
CA SER A 128 5.10 -0.53 -10.86
C SER A 128 6.07 -0.68 -12.04
N PHE A 129 5.60 -1.30 -13.12
CA PHE A 129 6.33 -1.46 -14.37
C PHE A 129 5.42 -1.19 -15.56
N VAL A 130 5.99 -0.75 -16.69
CA VAL A 130 5.29 -0.61 -17.99
C VAL A 130 6.12 -1.32 -19.04
N GLY A 131 5.56 -2.36 -19.68
CA GLY A 131 6.35 -3.26 -20.53
C GLY A 131 7.53 -3.83 -19.73
N ASP A 132 8.74 -3.62 -20.22
CA ASP A 132 9.98 -4.07 -19.57
C ASP A 132 10.65 -2.99 -18.68
N ALA A 133 10.01 -1.83 -18.50
CA ALA A 133 10.56 -0.73 -17.73
C ALA A 133 10.03 -0.71 -16.28
N ASP A 134 10.95 -0.79 -15.32
CA ASP A 134 10.66 -0.73 -13.89
C ASP A 134 10.69 0.71 -13.35
N TYR A 135 9.68 1.09 -12.58
CA TYR A 135 9.55 2.44 -12.01
C TYR A 135 9.46 2.42 -10.49
N CYS A 136 10.17 3.37 -9.87
CA CYS A 136 10.03 3.64 -8.44
C CYS A 136 8.75 4.45 -8.16
N GLY A 137 8.27 4.42 -6.91
CA GLY A 137 7.00 5.07 -6.56
C GLY A 137 6.96 6.59 -6.64
N ALA A 138 8.12 7.25 -6.72
CA ALA A 138 8.17 8.69 -7.02
C ALA A 138 7.93 8.92 -8.50
N CYS A 139 8.80 8.36 -9.36
CA CYS A 139 8.69 8.48 -10.81
C CYS A 139 7.34 7.96 -11.35
N TRP A 140 6.80 6.90 -10.75
CA TRP A 140 5.48 6.38 -11.10
C TRP A 140 4.35 7.37 -10.81
N ARG A 141 4.36 8.01 -9.63
CA ARG A 141 3.34 9.02 -9.29
C ARG A 141 3.46 10.26 -10.16
N ASP A 142 4.69 10.69 -10.45
CA ASP A 142 4.94 11.82 -11.35
C ASP A 142 4.42 11.50 -12.76
N MET A 143 4.65 10.27 -13.25
CA MET A 143 4.17 9.80 -14.56
C MET A 143 2.64 9.75 -14.65
N TYR A 144 1.95 9.13 -13.69
CA TYR A 144 0.48 9.06 -13.72
C TYR A 144 -0.21 10.37 -13.39
N GLY A 145 0.44 11.25 -12.61
CA GLY A 145 -0.07 12.60 -12.37
C GLY A 145 -0.17 13.43 -13.66
N GLN A 146 0.62 13.09 -14.68
CA GLN A 146 0.60 13.72 -16.01
C GLN A 146 -0.28 12.97 -17.02
N ALA A 147 -0.82 11.80 -16.68
CA ALA A 147 -1.56 10.97 -17.62
C ALA A 147 -2.81 11.66 -18.15
N SER A 148 -3.54 12.40 -17.31
CA SER A 148 -4.71 13.19 -17.75
C SER A 148 -4.33 14.23 -18.80
N ALA A 149 -3.25 14.99 -18.58
CA ALA A 149 -2.76 15.98 -19.54
C ALA A 149 -2.34 15.35 -20.87
N ILE A 150 -1.69 14.18 -20.83
CA ILE A 150 -1.30 13.42 -22.02
C ILE A 150 -2.54 12.95 -22.79
N PHE A 151 -3.55 12.40 -22.11
CA PHE A 151 -4.80 11.97 -22.76
C PHE A 151 -5.57 13.14 -23.38
N VAL A 152 -5.67 14.28 -22.68
CA VAL A 152 -6.34 15.48 -23.20
C VAL A 152 -5.61 16.00 -24.44
N ALA A 153 -4.28 16.10 -24.41
CA ALA A 153 -3.49 16.52 -25.57
C ALA A 153 -3.64 15.56 -26.76
N ALA A 154 -3.64 14.24 -26.53
CA ALA A 154 -3.85 13.23 -27.56
C ALA A 154 -5.27 13.27 -28.14
N ALA A 155 -6.29 13.42 -27.30
CA ALA A 155 -7.69 13.52 -27.72
C ALA A 155 -7.91 14.78 -28.58
N HIS A 156 -7.33 15.91 -28.20
CA HIS A 156 -7.39 17.15 -28.96
C HIS A 156 -6.62 17.07 -30.30
N GLY A 157 -5.51 16.35 -30.34
CA GLY A 157 -4.76 16.10 -31.58
C GLY A 157 -5.53 15.23 -32.59
N LEU A 158 -6.38 14.32 -32.11
CA LEU A 158 -7.20 13.43 -32.94
C LEU A 158 -8.56 14.03 -33.30
N ILE A 159 -9.12 14.85 -32.42
CA ILE A 159 -10.42 15.51 -32.60
C ILE A 159 -10.25 16.98 -32.20
N PRO A 160 -9.86 17.85 -33.16
CA PRO A 160 -9.52 19.26 -32.88
C PRO A 160 -10.69 20.10 -32.34
N SER A 161 -11.92 19.61 -32.46
CA SER A 161 -13.13 20.27 -31.95
C SER A 161 -13.43 19.98 -30.48
N LEU A 162 -12.69 19.08 -29.82
CA LEU A 162 -12.82 18.84 -28.38
C LEU A 162 -12.05 19.91 -27.60
N ASP A 163 -12.78 20.82 -26.95
CA ASP A 163 -12.21 21.85 -26.10
C ASP A 163 -11.44 21.21 -24.91
N PRO A 164 -10.13 21.48 -24.76
CA PRO A 164 -9.32 20.90 -23.70
C PRO A 164 -9.72 21.43 -22.31
N ALA A 165 -10.40 22.57 -22.23
CA ALA A 165 -10.97 23.11 -20.99
C ALA A 165 -12.18 22.29 -20.49
N VAL A 166 -12.90 21.61 -21.38
CA VAL A 166 -14.04 20.74 -21.02
C VAL A 166 -13.56 19.36 -20.55
N LEU A 167 -12.40 18.89 -21.03
CA LEU A 167 -11.80 17.61 -20.64
C LEU A 167 -10.84 17.72 -19.44
N GLY A 168 -10.23 18.89 -19.26
CA GLY A 168 -9.27 19.19 -18.21
C GLY A 168 -9.92 19.58 -16.90
N GLY A 169 -10.60 18.63 -16.24
CA GLY A 169 -10.91 18.78 -14.81
C GLY A 169 -9.61 19.07 -14.05
N SER A 170 -9.59 20.22 -13.37
CA SER A 170 -8.46 20.86 -12.68
C SER A 170 -7.46 19.86 -12.07
N SER A 171 -6.39 19.56 -12.82
CA SER A 171 -5.27 18.77 -12.33
C SER A 171 -4.24 19.71 -11.68
N PRO A 172 -3.82 19.48 -10.42
CA PRO A 172 -2.77 20.29 -9.82
C PRO A 172 -1.45 20.03 -10.53
N SER A 173 -0.93 21.05 -11.21
CA SER A 173 0.41 21.05 -11.80
C SER A 173 1.45 20.95 -10.68
N PHE A 174 1.97 19.76 -10.43
CA PHE A 174 3.18 19.59 -9.63
C PHE A 174 4.39 19.90 -10.54
N PRO A 175 5.30 20.81 -10.13
CA PRO A 175 6.48 21.10 -10.94
C PRO A 175 7.36 19.85 -11.03
N PRO A 176 7.89 19.52 -12.23
CA PRO A 176 8.83 18.41 -12.38
C PRO A 176 10.07 18.69 -11.51
N ARG A 177 10.53 17.66 -10.80
CA ARG A 177 11.74 17.80 -9.97
C ARG A 177 12.96 18.01 -10.89
N PRO A 178 13.84 18.98 -10.62
CA PRO A 178 15.06 19.15 -11.40
C PRO A 178 15.92 17.88 -11.29
N GLY A 179 16.25 17.29 -12.45
CA GLY A 179 17.02 16.05 -12.58
C GLY A 179 16.23 14.80 -13.02
N ALA A 180 14.92 14.90 -13.24
CA ALA A 180 14.10 13.82 -13.83
C ALA A 180 14.05 13.95 -15.36
N GLY A 181 15.19 13.81 -16.03
CA GLY A 181 15.24 13.73 -17.49
C GLY A 181 14.79 12.35 -17.97
N CYS A 182 13.48 12.14 -18.09
CA CYS A 182 12.93 10.90 -18.64
C CYS A 182 12.22 11.23 -19.95
N ALA A 183 12.73 10.73 -21.06
CA ALA A 183 11.97 10.62 -22.29
C ALA A 183 10.91 9.54 -22.05
N TRP A 184 9.67 9.98 -21.86
CA TRP A 184 8.59 9.07 -21.50
C TRP A 184 8.23 8.19 -22.70
N PRO A 185 7.94 6.89 -22.51
CA PRO A 185 7.62 5.99 -23.63
C PRO A 185 6.33 6.37 -24.39
N TRP A 186 5.58 7.36 -23.89
CA TRP A 186 4.33 7.86 -24.47
C TRP A 186 4.48 9.27 -25.09
N THR A 187 5.68 9.87 -25.07
CA THR A 187 5.90 11.01 -25.97
C THR A 187 5.74 10.45 -27.38
N SER A 188 4.68 10.90 -28.06
CA SER A 188 4.24 10.42 -29.36
C SER A 188 5.42 10.07 -30.27
N PRO A 189 5.34 9.02 -31.10
CA PRO A 189 6.32 8.88 -32.17
C PRO A 189 6.36 10.22 -32.88
N THR A 190 7.55 10.81 -32.96
CA THR A 190 7.82 11.97 -33.79
C THR A 190 7.07 11.73 -35.08
N THR A 191 6.17 12.65 -35.44
CA THR A 191 5.53 12.64 -36.74
C THR A 191 6.65 12.84 -37.75
N GLU A 192 7.34 11.76 -38.06
CA GLU A 192 8.25 11.66 -39.18
C GLU A 192 7.34 11.92 -40.36
N ARG A 193 7.55 13.10 -40.94
CA ARG A 193 6.87 13.62 -42.10
C ARG A 193 7.00 12.56 -43.19
N ILE A 194 5.98 11.72 -43.32
CA ILE A 194 5.82 10.82 -44.44
C ILE A 194 5.76 11.74 -45.65
N GLY A 195 6.85 11.74 -46.41
CA GLY A 195 6.95 12.47 -47.66
C GLY A 195 5.83 12.00 -48.58
N SER A 196 4.95 12.93 -48.94
CA SER A 196 3.89 12.73 -49.91
C SER A 196 4.50 12.31 -51.25
N GLN A 197 4.38 11.03 -51.61
CA GLN A 197 4.38 10.61 -53.01
C GLN A 197 2.95 10.20 -53.38
N PRO A 198 2.38 10.75 -54.47
CA PRO A 198 1.06 10.33 -54.91
C PRO A 198 1.18 9.10 -55.81
N LEU A 199 0.33 8.10 -55.59
CA LEU A 199 -0.02 7.12 -56.63
C LEU A 199 -1.56 6.94 -56.69
N PRO A 200 -2.11 6.73 -57.90
CA PRO A 200 -3.54 6.81 -58.14
C PRO A 200 -4.25 5.46 -57.97
N GLY A 201 -5.51 5.52 -57.54
CA GLY A 201 -6.57 4.59 -57.95
C GLY A 201 -6.58 3.18 -57.35
N GLY A 202 -7.52 2.92 -56.43
CA GLY A 202 -7.91 1.56 -56.05
C GLY A 202 -8.96 1.53 -54.93
N ARG A 203 -10.14 0.94 -55.19
CA ARG A 203 -11.27 0.78 -54.26
C ARG A 203 -10.95 -0.19 -53.11
N PRO A 204 -11.69 -0.15 -51.97
CA PRO A 204 -11.37 -0.98 -50.81
C PRO A 204 -12.01 -2.36 -50.87
N SER A 205 -11.34 -3.36 -50.31
CA SER A 205 -11.94 -4.64 -49.94
C SER A 205 -11.40 -5.09 -48.58
N SER A 206 -12.31 -5.16 -47.61
CA SER A 206 -12.53 -6.31 -46.73
C SER A 206 -11.39 -6.86 -45.84
N VAL A 207 -11.58 -6.66 -44.53
CA VAL A 207 -11.68 -7.69 -43.47
C VAL A 207 -10.41 -8.25 -42.78
N SER A 208 -10.48 -8.16 -41.44
CA SER A 208 -10.03 -9.08 -40.38
C SER A 208 -8.59 -9.11 -39.84
N SER A 209 -8.57 -8.85 -38.52
CA SER A 209 -8.05 -9.71 -37.44
C SER A 209 -6.54 -9.96 -37.34
N MET A 210 -5.96 -9.57 -36.20
CA MET A 210 -5.68 -10.46 -35.06
C MET A 210 -4.77 -9.72 -34.06
N ILE A 211 -5.30 -9.37 -32.89
CA ILE A 211 -4.47 -9.00 -31.73
C ILE A 211 -4.28 -10.28 -30.91
N SER A 212 -3.09 -10.88 -31.02
CA SER A 212 -2.65 -12.00 -30.19
C SER A 212 -1.94 -11.46 -28.94
N TRP A 213 -2.42 -11.84 -27.76
CA TRP A 213 -1.71 -11.63 -26.49
C TRP A 213 -0.75 -12.80 -26.23
N PRO A 214 0.56 -12.58 -25.99
CA PRO A 214 1.43 -13.64 -25.51
C PRO A 214 1.26 -13.88 -24.00
N ALA A 215 1.31 -15.18 -23.68
CA ALA A 215 0.99 -15.79 -22.40
C ALA A 215 1.95 -15.43 -21.25
N ARG A 216 1.38 -15.48 -20.04
CA ARG A 216 2.06 -15.47 -18.73
C ARG A 216 3.21 -16.48 -18.70
N ARG A 217 4.39 -16.06 -18.22
CA ARG A 217 5.47 -16.97 -17.81
C ARG A 217 5.47 -17.20 -16.29
N PRO A 218 5.98 -18.37 -15.83
CA PRO A 218 5.61 -18.98 -14.55
C PRO A 218 6.48 -18.53 -13.37
N SER A 219 5.92 -18.79 -12.20
CA SER A 219 6.45 -18.58 -10.85
C SER A 219 7.84 -19.20 -10.60
N CYS A 220 8.76 -18.38 -10.06
CA CYS A 220 9.97 -18.89 -9.41
C CYS A 220 9.63 -19.54 -8.05
N ARG A 221 9.76 -20.87 -7.99
CA ARG A 221 9.78 -21.68 -6.76
C ARG A 221 11.01 -21.36 -5.91
N ARG A 222 10.81 -21.24 -4.60
CA ARG A 222 11.83 -21.35 -3.54
C ARG A 222 12.15 -22.81 -3.21
N ARG A 223 13.44 -23.11 -2.98
CA ARG A 223 14.09 -24.02 -1.98
C ARG A 223 15.39 -24.58 -2.59
N ALA A 224 16.47 -24.86 -1.87
CA ALA A 224 16.77 -24.84 -0.44
C ALA A 224 18.30 -24.66 -0.24
N ALA A 225 18.68 -24.04 0.88
CA ALA A 225 20.03 -24.15 1.43
C ALA A 225 20.14 -25.51 2.14
N GLY A 226 21.13 -26.31 1.75
CA GLY A 226 21.57 -27.50 2.46
C GLY A 226 22.84 -27.20 3.26
N THR A 227 22.85 -27.67 4.49
CA THR A 227 23.87 -27.52 5.54
C THR A 227 25.00 -28.56 5.47
N ALA A 228 26.04 -28.29 6.26
CA ALA A 228 27.12 -29.18 6.76
C ALA A 228 28.39 -29.31 5.88
N GLY A 229 29.61 -29.30 6.42
CA GLY A 229 30.00 -29.37 7.82
C GLY A 229 31.48 -29.07 8.05
N SER A 230 31.75 -28.68 9.29
CA SER A 230 33.05 -28.62 9.95
C SER A 230 33.64 -30.01 10.13
N THR A 231 34.91 -30.20 9.76
CA THR A 231 35.78 -31.17 10.43
C THR A 231 37.14 -30.53 10.65
N GLY A 232 37.44 -30.29 11.93
CA GLY A 232 38.80 -30.12 12.42
C GLY A 232 39.21 -31.40 13.11
N ARG A 233 40.41 -31.87 12.80
CA ARG A 233 41.33 -32.50 13.73
C ARG A 233 42.74 -32.33 13.20
#